data_AF-A0A6P2A7U5-F1
#
_entry.id   AF-A0A6P2A7U5-F1
#
_cell.length_a   1.000
_cell.length_b   1.000
_cell.length_c   1.000
_cell.angle_alpha   90.00
_cell.angle_beta   90.00
_cell.angle_gamma   90.00
#
_symmetry.space_group_name_H-M   'P 1'
#
loop_
_entity.id
_entity.type
_entity.pdbx_description
1 polymer ?
#
loop_
_entity_poly.entity_id
_entity_poly.type
_entity_poly.pdbx_seq_one_letter_code
_entity_poly.pdbx_strand_id
1 'polypeptide(L)'
;MQNQMFDAYNEMVQGGFEALRKVGEINMRAGERLLQQQLDLSNTMLETGAKGMEGMTKAKGYQELMSSQTKLAQDYGQEYLKGYRAAVEVMTEARDSAADVMDQQMQTASKNVQAAGESLKKAAAKAAA
;
A
#
# COMPACT_ATOMS: atom_id res chain seq x y z
N MET A 1 -6.23 7.52 -40.27
CA MET A 1 -7.49 7.72 -39.52
C MET A 1 -7.90 6.44 -38.81
N GLN A 2 -8.38 5.40 -39.52
CA GLN A 2 -8.88 4.17 -38.89
C GLN A 2 -7.81 3.39 -38.09
N ASN A 3 -6.61 3.19 -38.64
CA ASN A 3 -5.52 2.51 -37.91
C ASN A 3 -5.07 3.26 -36.66
N GLN A 4 -4.92 4.59 -36.71
CA GLN A 4 -4.50 5.38 -35.55
C GLN A 4 -5.52 5.37 -34.39
N MET A 5 -6.82 5.34 -34.70
CA MET A 5 -7.86 5.19 -33.68
C MET A 5 -7.88 3.77 -33.10
N PHE A 6 -7.55 2.76 -33.91
CA PHE A 6 -7.44 1.37 -33.48
C PHE A 6 -6.21 1.15 -32.59
N ASP A 7 -5.07 1.76 -32.93
CA ASP A 7 -3.83 1.72 -32.14
C ASP A 7 -4.01 2.44 -30.78
N ALA A 8 -4.60 3.64 -30.79
CA ALA A 8 -4.92 4.37 -29.56
C ALA A 8 -5.90 3.61 -28.66
N TYR A 9 -6.86 2.88 -29.24
CA TYR A 9 -7.78 2.02 -28.51
C TYR A 9 -7.06 0.82 -27.88
N ASN A 10 -6.18 0.15 -28.63
CA ASN A 10 -5.39 -0.97 -28.11
C ASN A 10 -4.46 -0.53 -26.98
N GLU A 11 -3.79 0.61 -27.11
CA GLU A 11 -2.96 1.16 -26.02
C GLU A 11 -3.77 1.50 -24.78
N MET A 12 -4.98 2.05 -24.94
CA MET A 12 -5.88 2.33 -23.82
C MET A 12 -6.30 1.04 -23.10
N VAL A 13 -6.65 -0.01 -23.86
CA VAL A 13 -7.01 -1.32 -23.29
C VAL A 13 -5.82 -1.95 -22.57
N GLN A 14 -4.63 -1.93 -23.18
CA GLN A 14 -3.40 -2.45 -22.57
C GLN A 14 -3.03 -1.68 -21.29
N GLY A 15 -3.10 -0.35 -21.31
CA GLY A 15 -2.86 0.49 -20.14
C GLY A 15 -3.85 0.20 -19.00
N GLY A 16 -5.12 -0.04 -19.32
CA GLY A 16 -6.13 -0.46 -18.36
C GLY A 16 -5.81 -1.81 -17.70
N PHE A 17 -5.39 -2.81 -18.48
CA PHE A 17 -4.96 -4.11 -17.95
C PHE A 17 -3.71 -3.99 -17.06
N GLU A 18 -2.74 -3.18 -17.45
CA GLU A 18 -1.53 -2.94 -16.66
C GLU A 18 -1.86 -2.23 -15.35
N ALA A 19 -2.76 -1.26 -15.36
CA ALA A 19 -3.24 -0.57 -14.16
C ALA A 19 -3.93 -1.54 -13.18
N LEU A 20 -4.82 -2.40 -13.69
CA LEU A 20 -5.47 -3.43 -12.88
C LEU A 20 -4.46 -4.40 -12.27
N ARG A 21 -3.45 -4.81 -13.05
CA ARG A 21 -2.35 -5.66 -12.56
C ARG A 21 -1.58 -4.98 -11.43
N LYS A 22 -1.21 -3.70 -11.59
CA LYS A 22 -0.50 -2.92 -10.56
C LYS A 22 -1.32 -2.76 -9.28
N VAL A 23 -2.62 -2.49 -9.39
CA VAL A 23 -3.53 -2.45 -8.21
C VAL A 23 -3.59 -3.81 -7.51
N GLY A 24 -3.63 -4.92 -8.26
CA GLY A 24 -3.54 -6.26 -7.70
C GLY A 24 -2.25 -6.51 -6.91
N GLU A 25 -1.10 -6.09 -7.47
CA GLU A 25 0.20 -6.20 -6.79
C GLU A 25 0.27 -5.33 -5.53
N ILE A 26 -0.30 -4.12 -5.55
CA ILE A 26 -0.40 -3.23 -4.38
C ILE A 26 -1.15 -3.93 -3.25
N ASN A 27 -2.31 -4.53 -3.56
CA ASN A 27 -3.11 -5.25 -2.56
C ASN A 27 -2.36 -6.46 -2.00
N MET A 28 -1.64 -7.22 -2.84
CA MET A 28 -0.83 -8.36 -2.36
C MET A 28 0.27 -7.89 -1.41
N ARG A 29 1.03 -6.85 -1.77
CA ARG A 29 2.10 -6.30 -0.90
C ARG A 29 1.55 -5.77 0.41
N ALA A 30 0.41 -5.09 0.38
CA ALA A 30 -0.26 -4.63 1.59
C ALA A 30 -0.65 -5.81 2.48
N GLY A 31 -1.20 -6.88 1.90
CA GLY A 31 -1.53 -8.11 2.61
C GLY A 31 -0.31 -8.80 3.24
N GLU A 32 0.80 -8.91 2.51
CA GLU A 32 2.05 -9.47 3.03
C GLU A 32 2.58 -8.67 4.23
N ARG A 33 2.57 -7.33 4.15
CA ARG A 33 3.00 -6.47 5.26
C ARG A 33 2.08 -6.56 6.48
N LEU A 34 0.77 -6.66 6.27
CA LEU A 34 -0.20 -6.87 7.36
C LEU A 34 0.00 -8.24 8.03
N LEU A 35 0.28 -9.29 7.25
CA LEU A 35 0.60 -10.61 7.80
C LEU A 35 1.90 -10.60 8.60
N GLN A 36 2.94 -9.91 8.10
CA GLN A 36 4.17 -9.70 8.87
C GLN A 36 3.89 -8.98 10.19
N GLN A 37 3.06 -7.94 10.20
CA GLN A 37 2.67 -7.26 11.44
C GLN A 37 1.94 -8.19 12.43
N GLN A 38 1.07 -9.09 11.95
CA GLN A 38 0.44 -10.09 12.82
C GLN A 38 1.45 -11.07 13.41
N LEU A 39 2.45 -11.50 12.64
CA LEU A 39 3.53 -12.37 13.13
C LEU A 39 4.38 -11.65 14.17
N ASP A 40 4.73 -10.39 13.93
CA ASP A 40 5.48 -9.56 14.87
C ASP A 40 4.72 -9.38 16.19
N LEU A 41 3.45 -9.00 16.13
CA LEU A 41 2.58 -8.90 17.32
C LEU A 41 2.49 -10.23 18.09
N SER A 42 2.39 -11.35 17.37
CA SER A 42 2.32 -12.69 17.99
C SER A 42 3.63 -13.04 18.71
N ASN A 43 4.77 -12.77 18.07
CA ASN A 43 6.08 -12.95 18.69
C ASN A 43 6.22 -12.07 19.94
N THR A 44 5.78 -10.81 19.86
CA THR A 44 5.82 -9.91 21.01
C THR A 44 4.92 -10.39 22.14
N MET A 45 3.72 -10.93 21.86
CA MET A 45 2.87 -11.52 22.89
C MET A 45 3.54 -12.74 23.56
N LEU A 46 4.19 -13.60 22.79
CA LEU A 46 4.91 -14.76 23.34
C LEU A 46 6.07 -14.33 24.25
N GLU A 47 6.87 -13.36 23.82
CA GLU A 47 7.95 -12.79 24.64
C GLU A 47 7.40 -12.12 25.92
N THR A 48 6.30 -11.39 25.79
CA THR A 48 5.64 -10.70 26.90
C THR A 48 5.10 -11.71 27.91
N GLY A 49 4.51 -12.82 27.46
CA GLY A 49 4.06 -13.91 28.31
C GLY A 49 5.21 -14.61 29.03
N ALA A 50 6.33 -14.86 28.35
CA ALA A 50 7.54 -15.40 28.96
C ALA A 50 8.09 -14.48 30.06
N LYS A 51 8.21 -13.17 29.78
CA LYS A 51 8.64 -12.15 30.77
C LYS A 51 7.68 -12.07 31.95
N GLY A 52 6.38 -12.19 31.73
CA GLY A 52 5.37 -12.21 32.78
C GLY A 52 5.51 -13.39 33.74
N MET A 53 5.72 -14.61 33.21
CA MET A 53 6.01 -15.80 34.02
C MET A 53 7.33 -15.67 34.79
N GLU A 54 8.36 -15.12 34.14
CA GLU A 54 9.66 -14.90 34.77
C GLU A 54 9.57 -13.87 35.91
N GLY A 55 8.80 -12.79 35.71
CA GLY A 55 8.52 -11.80 36.73
C GLY A 55 7.75 -12.36 37.93
N MET A 56 6.74 -13.21 37.69
CA MET A 56 5.99 -13.86 38.78
C MET A 56 6.85 -14.83 39.59
N THR A 57 7.73 -15.59 38.94
CA THR A 57 8.60 -16.56 39.64
C THR A 57 9.75 -15.90 40.39
N LYS A 58 10.16 -14.69 40.00
CA LYS A 58 11.27 -13.95 40.63
C LYS A 58 10.84 -12.86 41.61
N ALA A 59 9.58 -12.42 41.61
CA ALA A 59 9.11 -11.35 42.49
C ALA A 59 9.18 -11.75 43.97
N LYS A 60 9.84 -10.93 44.79
CA LYS A 60 9.98 -11.16 46.25
C LYS A 60 8.86 -10.52 47.08
N GLY A 61 7.91 -9.84 46.45
CA GLY A 61 6.77 -9.22 47.13
C GLY A 61 5.75 -8.56 46.18
N TYR A 62 4.61 -8.17 46.76
CA TYR A 62 3.46 -7.63 46.02
C TYR A 62 3.76 -6.32 45.26
N GLN A 63 4.69 -5.52 45.77
CA GLN A 63 5.08 -4.24 45.18
C GLN A 63 5.90 -4.41 43.89
N GLU A 64 6.80 -5.41 43.84
CA GLU A 64 7.51 -5.80 42.61
C GLU A 64 6.56 -6.38 41.57
N LEU A 65 5.55 -7.14 42.01
CA LEU A 65 4.53 -7.72 41.13
C LEU A 65 3.68 -6.62 40.45
N MET A 66 3.26 -5.59 41.20
CA MET A 66 2.50 -4.45 40.67
C MET A 66 3.34 -3.59 39.73
N SER A 67 4.62 -3.37 40.04
CA SER A 67 5.53 -2.67 39.13
C SER A 67 5.72 -3.46 37.83
N SER A 68 5.78 -4.79 37.91
CA SER A 68 5.89 -5.67 36.74
C SER A 68 4.63 -5.63 35.88
N GLN A 69 3.44 -5.71 36.47
CA GLN A 69 2.16 -5.59 35.75
C GLN A 69 2.00 -4.23 35.06
N THR A 70 2.40 -3.14 35.73
CA THR A 70 2.30 -1.79 35.16
C THR A 70 3.19 -1.66 33.93
N LYS A 71 4.41 -2.19 34.00
CA LYS A 71 5.36 -2.19 32.89
C LYS A 71 4.87 -3.06 31.72
N LEU A 72 4.36 -4.26 32.03
CA LEU A 72 3.70 -5.15 31.07
C LEU A 72 2.54 -4.47 30.33
N ALA A 73 1.69 -3.74 31.05
CA ALA A 73 0.57 -3.01 30.45
C ALA A 73 1.05 -1.85 29.55
N GLN A 74 2.09 -1.13 29.96
CA GLN A 74 2.70 -0.06 29.15
C GLN A 74 3.33 -0.61 27.87
N ASP A 75 4.12 -1.69 27.98
CA ASP A 75 4.78 -2.34 26.85
C ASP A 75 3.74 -2.87 25.84
N TYR A 76 2.68 -3.52 26.35
CA TYR A 76 1.56 -3.98 25.52
C TYR A 76 0.85 -2.82 24.80
N GLY A 77 0.57 -1.73 25.50
CA GLY A 77 -0.06 -0.55 24.93
C GLY A 77 0.79 0.11 23.84
N GLN A 78 2.11 0.17 24.03
CA GLN A 78 3.03 0.70 23.02
C GLN A 78 3.07 -0.17 21.76
N GLU A 79 3.12 -1.50 21.90
CA GLU A 79 3.16 -2.40 20.75
C GLU A 79 1.84 -2.44 19.99
N TYR A 80 0.72 -2.33 20.70
CA TYR A 80 -0.59 -2.15 20.05
C TYR A 80 -0.63 -0.86 19.21
N LEU A 81 -0.18 0.28 19.77
CA LEU A 81 -0.13 1.56 19.05
C LEU A 81 0.83 1.51 17.86
N LYS A 82 1.94 0.80 17.99
CA LYS A 82 2.91 0.59 16.92
C LYS A 82 2.30 -0.24 15.79
N GLY A 83 1.64 -1.35 16.11
CA GLY A 83 0.91 -2.16 15.13
C GLY A 83 -0.18 -1.35 14.42
N TYR A 84 -0.96 -0.55 15.16
CA TYR A 84 -1.98 0.32 14.58
C TYR A 84 -1.40 1.35 13.59
N ARG A 85 -0.33 2.06 13.98
CA ARG A 85 0.34 3.04 13.09
C ARG A 85 0.88 2.38 11.83
N ALA A 86 1.52 1.22 11.99
CA ALA A 86 2.10 0.49 10.87
C ALA A 86 1.00 -0.03 9.91
N ALA A 87 -0.18 -0.41 10.41
CA ALA A 87 -1.31 -0.77 9.56
C ALA A 87 -1.86 0.44 8.78
N VAL A 88 -1.97 1.61 9.44
CA VAL A 88 -2.38 2.87 8.79
C VAL A 88 -1.39 3.28 7.70
N GLU A 89 -0.09 3.11 7.94
CA GLU A 89 0.97 3.39 6.96
C GLU A 89 0.82 2.49 5.72
N VAL A 90 0.68 1.18 5.90
CA VAL A 90 0.46 0.23 4.79
C VAL A 90 -0.76 0.61 3.95
N MET A 91 -1.87 0.97 4.60
CA MET A 91 -3.10 1.38 3.91
C MET A 91 -2.94 2.70 3.16
N THR A 92 -2.17 3.65 3.73
CA THR A 92 -1.90 4.95 3.10
C THR A 92 -1.00 4.78 1.88
N GLU A 93 0.07 4.01 2.00
CA GLU A 93 0.95 3.68 0.87
C GLU A 93 0.19 2.98 -0.26
N ALA A 94 -0.70 2.04 0.07
CA ALA A 94 -1.52 1.34 -0.92
C ALA A 94 -2.46 2.30 -1.65
N ARG A 95 -3.11 3.21 -0.91
CA ARG A 95 -3.96 4.26 -1.48
C ARG A 95 -3.17 5.17 -2.42
N ASP A 96 -2.03 5.68 -1.96
CA ASP A 96 -1.23 6.64 -2.71
C ASP A 96 -0.64 5.99 -3.97
N SER A 97 -0.18 4.73 -3.86
CA SER A 97 0.28 3.96 -5.02
C SER A 97 -0.84 3.70 -6.04
N ALA A 98 -2.07 3.46 -5.59
CA ALA A 98 -3.21 3.29 -6.48
C ALA A 98 -3.59 4.61 -7.18
N ALA A 99 -3.51 5.74 -6.47
CA ALA A 99 -3.72 7.07 -7.03
C ALA A 99 -2.67 7.39 -8.10
N ASP A 100 -1.39 7.09 -7.83
CA ASP A 100 -0.29 7.27 -8.80
C ASP A 100 -0.51 6.45 -10.07
N VAL A 101 -1.00 5.21 -9.95
CA VAL A 101 -1.34 4.38 -11.12
C VAL A 101 -2.45 5.05 -11.95
N MET A 102 -3.47 5.60 -11.31
CA MET A 102 -4.55 6.32 -12.03
C MET A 102 -4.03 7.59 -12.72
N ASP A 103 -3.21 8.38 -12.03
CA ASP A 103 -2.64 9.61 -12.59
C ASP A 103 -1.72 9.33 -13.79
N GLN A 104 -0.92 8.27 -13.73
CA GLN A 104 -0.09 7.81 -14.85
C GLN A 104 -0.93 7.43 -16.07
N GLN A 105 -2.05 6.72 -15.86
CA GLN A 105 -2.95 6.36 -16.95
C GLN A 105 -3.64 7.61 -17.55
N MET A 106 -4.06 8.55 -16.71
CA MET A 106 -4.68 9.79 -17.18
C MET A 106 -3.70 10.65 -17.99
N GLN A 107 -2.44 10.76 -17.55
CA GLN A 107 -1.39 11.45 -18.31
C GLN A 107 -1.10 10.76 -19.65
N THR A 108 -1.08 9.44 -19.68
CA THR A 108 -0.86 8.67 -20.91
C THR A 108 -2.00 8.87 -21.90
N ALA A 109 -3.26 8.78 -21.44
CA ALA A 109 -4.43 9.05 -22.26
C ALA A 109 -4.42 10.49 -22.82
N SER A 110 -4.08 11.48 -21.99
CA SER A 110 -4.00 12.89 -22.40
C SER A 110 -2.94 13.13 -23.49
N LYS A 111 -1.75 12.54 -23.33
CA LYS A 111 -0.67 12.59 -24.34
C LYS A 111 -1.10 11.97 -25.66
N ASN A 112 -1.77 10.82 -25.61
CA ASN A 112 -2.25 10.12 -26.81
C ASN A 112 -3.32 10.93 -27.55
N VAL A 113 -4.25 11.57 -26.82
CA VAL A 113 -5.26 12.46 -27.42
C VAL A 113 -4.63 13.71 -28.05
N GLN A 114 -3.64 14.33 -27.40
CA GLN A 114 -2.90 15.46 -27.99
C GLN A 114 -2.16 15.05 -29.27
N ALA A 115 -1.43 13.93 -29.24
CA ALA A 115 -0.70 13.42 -30.40
C ALA A 115 -1.62 13.10 -31.59
N ALA A 116 -2.80 12.53 -31.33
CA ALA A 116 -3.83 12.31 -32.34
C ALA A 116 -4.35 13.63 -32.92
N GLY A 117 -4.64 14.62 -32.07
CA GLY A 117 -5.09 15.96 -32.49
C GLY A 117 -4.07 16.72 -33.34
N GLU A 118 -2.79 16.65 -33.00
CA GLU A 118 -1.70 17.24 -33.80
C GLU A 118 -1.53 16.54 -35.16
N SER A 119 -1.64 15.20 -35.16
CA SER A 119 -1.56 14.40 -36.38
C SER A 119 -2.72 14.72 -37.34
N LEU A 120 -3.93 14.89 -36.79
CA LEU A 120 -5.12 15.32 -37.53
C LEU A 120 -4.95 16.71 -38.13
N LYS A 121 -4.45 17.69 -37.34
CA LYS A 121 -4.16 19.04 -37.83
C LYS A 121 -3.14 19.03 -38.99
N LYS A 122 -2.05 18.24 -38.86
CA LYS A 122 -1.05 18.09 -39.93
C LYS A 122 -1.65 17.46 -41.18
N ALA A 123 -2.47 16.43 -41.04
CA ALA A 123 -3.13 15.78 -42.17
C ALA A 123 -4.11 16.73 -42.89
N ALA A 124 -4.90 17.50 -42.14
CA ALA A 124 -5.82 18.49 -42.69
C ALA A 124 -5.09 19.62 -43.42
N ALA A 125 -4.00 20.14 -42.84
CA ALA A 125 -3.17 21.16 -43.48
C ALA A 125 -2.54 20.67 -44.80
N LYS A 126 -2.14 19.39 -44.86
CA LYS A 126 -1.54 18.78 -46.05
C LYS A 126 -2.58 18.44 -47.14
N ALA A 127 -3.85 18.27 -46.77
CA ALA A 127 -4.95 18.04 -47.71
C ALA A 127 -5.56 19.35 -48.26
N ALA A 128 -5.30 20.49 -47.59
CA ALA A 128 -5.74 21.82 -48.00
C ALA A 128 -4.69 22.60 -48.83
N ALA A 129 -3.51 22.00 -49.03
CA ALA A 129 -2.41 22.51 -49.86
C ALA A 129 -2.33 21.72 -51.16
#